data_AF-A0A7S4E0E5-F1
#
_entry.id   AF-A0A7S4E0E5-F1
#
_cell.length_a   1.000
_cell.length_b   1.000
_cell.length_c   1.000
_cell.angle_alpha   90.00
_cell.angle_beta   90.00
_cell.angle_gamma   90.00
#
_symmetry.space_group_name_H-M   'P 1'
#
loop_
_entity.id
_entity.type
_entity.pdbx_description
1 polymer ?
#
loop_
_entity_poly.entity_id
_entity_poly.type
_entity_poly.pdbx_seq_one_letter_code
_entity_poly.pdbx_strand_id
1 'polypeptide(L)'
;GTPLAVTHIKNYMVSLLSNGKAEVTSLLEFKQVQSVDVPNATLIAAGANRILVASAESVVSLEALPVASQVRELIQNAHVNEAHRLLARSKPSKEDLDDFHWKAGWSLICKLRFDEAFHHLSSANTDPRKILKLFPELKPGTDNNSASVGKHGIHSMIAKSENPGQSLE
;
A
#
# COMPACT_ATOMS: atom_id res chain seq x y z
N GLY A 1 29.85 -3.11 -11.77
CA GLY A 1 31.06 -2.44 -12.29
C GLY A 1 32.01 -2.18 -11.15
N THR A 2 33.25 -1.76 -11.42
CA THR A 2 34.19 -1.37 -10.36
C THR A 2 33.82 0.04 -9.87
N PRO A 3 33.80 0.31 -8.54
CA PRO A 3 33.56 1.66 -8.04
C PRO A 3 34.66 2.64 -8.50
N LEU A 4 34.24 3.75 -9.12
CA LEU A 4 35.11 4.88 -9.48
C LEU A 4 35.18 5.90 -8.34
N ALA A 5 34.05 6.13 -7.69
CA ALA A 5 33.92 7.05 -6.58
C ALA A 5 32.74 6.64 -5.69
N VAL A 6 32.80 7.01 -4.42
CA VAL A 6 31.77 6.70 -3.43
C VAL A 6 31.50 7.94 -2.60
N THR A 7 30.23 8.19 -2.30
CA THR A 7 29.83 9.19 -1.32
C THR A 7 28.69 8.65 -0.45
N HIS A 8 28.24 9.41 0.53
CA HIS A 8 27.10 9.03 1.36
C HIS A 8 26.22 10.24 1.67
N ILE A 9 24.94 9.96 1.89
CA ILE A 9 23.97 10.92 2.38
C ILE A 9 23.03 10.25 3.36
N LYS A 10 22.98 10.76 4.59
CA LYS A 10 22.23 10.14 5.70
C LYS A 10 22.62 8.66 5.85
N ASN A 11 21.65 7.75 5.72
CA ASN A 11 21.84 6.31 5.85
C ASN A 11 21.99 5.60 4.50
N TYR A 12 22.39 6.32 3.46
CA TYR A 12 22.60 5.75 2.12
C TYR A 12 24.01 6.03 1.65
N MET A 13 24.63 4.99 1.10
CA MET A 13 25.87 5.10 0.34
C MET A 13 25.54 5.11 -1.15
N VAL A 14 26.21 5.97 -1.92
CA VAL A 14 26.07 6.00 -3.38
C VAL A 14 27.41 5.77 -4.01
N SER A 15 27.49 4.70 -4.81
CA SER A 15 28.70 4.30 -5.53
C SER A 15 28.53 4.59 -7.01
N LEU A 16 29.42 5.40 -7.58
CA LEU A 16 29.53 5.58 -9.01
C LEU A 16 30.39 4.47 -9.59
N LEU A 17 29.87 3.74 -10.57
CA LEU A 17 30.51 2.56 -11.14
C LEU A 17 31.04 2.83 -12.55
N SER A 18 32.12 2.13 -12.92
CA SER A 18 32.77 2.24 -14.23
C SER A 18 31.89 1.84 -15.42
N ASN A 19 30.76 1.18 -15.20
CA ASN A 19 29.79 0.81 -16.22
C ASN A 19 28.68 1.87 -16.42
N GLY A 20 28.88 3.09 -15.93
CA GLY A 20 27.92 4.19 -16.10
C GLY A 20 26.68 4.08 -15.22
N LYS A 21 26.80 3.45 -14.04
CA LYS A 21 25.71 3.31 -13.07
C LYS A 21 26.05 3.95 -11.74
N ALA A 22 25.05 4.53 -11.09
CA ALA A 22 25.11 4.93 -9.69
C ALA A 22 24.25 3.97 -8.87
N GLU A 23 24.87 3.26 -7.93
CA GLU A 23 24.18 2.31 -7.04
C GLU A 23 23.96 2.93 -5.67
N VAL A 24 22.71 2.90 -5.21
CA VAL A 24 22.32 3.36 -3.88
C VAL A 24 22.19 2.14 -2.97
N THR A 25 22.95 2.14 -1.88
CA THR A 25 22.97 1.08 -0.87
C THR A 25 22.47 1.63 0.46
N SER A 26 21.48 0.96 1.06
CA SER A 26 21.05 1.23 2.42
C SER A 26 22.15 0.80 3.39
N LEU A 27 22.63 1.73 4.22
CA LEU A 27 23.60 1.44 5.28
C LEU A 27 22.96 0.79 6.52
N LEU A 28 21.63 0.82 6.63
CA LEU A 28 20.91 0.14 7.71
C LEU A 28 20.73 -1.34 7.42
N GLU A 29 20.47 -1.69 6.16
CA GLU A 29 20.17 -3.05 5.72
C GLU A 29 21.34 -3.70 4.97
N PHE A 30 22.42 -2.93 4.72
CA PHE A 30 23.56 -3.35 3.91
C PHE A 30 23.17 -3.95 2.56
N LYS A 31 22.12 -3.37 1.94
CA LYS A 31 21.50 -3.88 0.72
C LYS A 31 21.39 -2.77 -0.32
N GLN A 32 21.67 -3.11 -1.59
CA GLN A 32 21.37 -2.23 -2.70
C GLN A 32 19.86 -2.02 -2.83
N VAL A 33 19.44 -0.76 -2.81
CA VAL A 33 18.02 -0.37 -2.89
C VAL A 33 17.65 0.29 -4.20
N GLN A 34 18.63 0.83 -4.94
CA GLN A 34 18.39 1.46 -6.24
C GLN A 34 19.63 1.39 -7.14
N SER A 35 19.39 1.42 -8.45
CA SER A 35 20.41 1.63 -9.48
C SER A 35 19.89 2.68 -10.45
N VAL A 36 20.72 3.66 -10.81
CA VAL A 36 20.38 4.73 -11.75
C VAL A 36 21.43 4.75 -12.86
N ASP A 37 20.99 4.85 -14.12
CA ASP A 37 21.88 4.99 -15.26
C ASP A 37 22.38 6.44 -15.35
N VAL A 38 23.70 6.60 -15.34
CA VAL A 38 24.43 7.88 -15.38
C VAL A 38 25.62 7.72 -16.35
N PRO A 39 25.33 7.61 -17.66
CA PRO A 39 26.37 7.31 -18.65
C PRO A 39 27.47 8.37 -18.63
N ASN A 40 28.72 7.92 -18.77
CA ASN A 40 29.93 8.78 -18.83
C ASN A 40 30.18 9.65 -17.59
N ALA A 41 29.46 9.44 -16.49
CA ALA A 41 29.73 10.14 -15.24
C ALA A 41 31.05 9.67 -14.63
N THR A 42 31.85 10.63 -14.17
CA THR A 42 33.16 10.39 -13.56
C THR A 42 33.30 11.03 -12.19
N LEU A 43 32.38 11.94 -11.82
CA LEU A 43 32.41 12.69 -10.58
C LEU A 43 31.12 12.49 -9.80
N ILE A 44 31.25 12.44 -8.47
CA ILE A 44 30.13 12.40 -7.54
C ILE A 44 30.43 13.33 -6.35
N ALA A 45 29.43 14.10 -5.92
CA ALA A 45 29.53 15.00 -4.77
C ALA A 45 28.27 14.96 -3.92
N ALA A 46 28.42 14.90 -2.60
CA ALA A 46 27.30 15.01 -1.68
C ALA A 46 27.02 16.48 -1.33
N GLY A 47 25.76 16.89 -1.48
CA GLY A 47 25.22 18.12 -0.90
C GLY A 47 24.41 17.82 0.36
N ALA A 48 23.73 18.84 0.91
CA ALA A 48 22.98 18.70 2.16
C ALA A 48 21.83 17.68 2.12
N ASN A 49 21.09 17.60 1.01
CA ASN A 49 19.93 16.71 0.84
C ASN A 49 19.87 16.03 -0.54
N ARG A 50 20.95 16.09 -1.31
CA ARG A 50 21.05 15.53 -2.66
C ARG A 50 22.47 15.11 -2.99
N ILE A 51 22.60 14.27 -3.99
CA ILE A 51 23.90 13.88 -4.55
C ILE A 51 23.96 14.38 -5.99
N LEU A 52 25.06 15.04 -6.34
CA LEU A 52 25.33 15.46 -7.71
C LEU A 52 26.23 14.42 -8.36
N VAL A 53 25.84 13.95 -9.53
CA VAL A 53 26.63 13.06 -10.38
C VAL A 53 26.95 13.82 -11.66
N ALA A 54 28.22 13.93 -12.02
CA ALA A 54 28.64 14.75 -13.15
C ALA A 54 29.49 13.97 -14.15
N SER A 55 29.26 14.29 -15.42
CA SER A 55 30.09 13.95 -16.58
C SER A 55 30.73 15.23 -17.13
N ALA A 56 31.48 15.11 -18.23
CA ALA A 56 32.01 16.29 -18.93
C ALA A 56 30.90 17.19 -19.54
N GLU A 57 29.72 16.62 -19.82
CA GLU A 57 28.65 17.30 -20.58
C GLU A 57 27.40 17.58 -19.74
N SER A 58 27.26 16.96 -18.57
CA SER A 58 26.03 17.02 -17.79
C SER A 58 26.25 16.88 -16.28
N VAL A 59 25.34 17.45 -15.51
CA VAL A 59 25.23 17.26 -14.06
C VAL A 59 23.82 16.78 -13.74
N VAL A 60 23.71 15.65 -13.06
CA VAL A 60 22.45 15.04 -12.62
C VAL A 60 22.35 15.16 -11.10
N SER A 61 21.18 15.58 -10.61
CA SER A 61 20.87 15.61 -9.18
C SER A 61 20.07 14.38 -8.79
N LEU A 62 20.61 13.57 -7.89
CA LEU A 62 19.94 12.48 -7.22
C LEU A 62 19.33 13.01 -5.92
N GLU A 63 18.00 13.09 -5.87
CA GLU A 63 17.26 13.59 -4.71
C GLU A 63 16.45 12.45 -4.09
N ALA A 64 16.35 12.46 -2.76
CA ALA A 64 15.50 11.51 -2.07
C ALA A 64 14.03 11.80 -2.42
N LEU A 65 13.27 10.76 -2.75
CA LEU A 65 11.84 10.91 -3.02
C LEU A 65 11.15 11.51 -1.79
N PRO A 66 10.29 12.53 -1.92
CA PRO A 66 9.60 13.12 -0.77
C PRO A 66 8.78 12.07 0.01
N VAL A 67 8.80 12.13 1.34
CA VAL A 67 8.06 11.20 2.21
C VAL A 67 6.58 11.14 1.84
N ALA A 68 5.97 12.29 1.54
CA ALA A 68 4.56 12.35 1.12
C ALA A 68 4.27 11.53 -0.16
N SER A 69 5.22 11.50 -1.11
CA SER A 69 5.10 10.70 -2.33
C SER A 69 5.23 9.21 -2.03
N GLN A 70 6.21 8.84 -1.20
CA GLN A 70 6.42 7.45 -0.76
C GLN A 70 5.19 6.91 0.01
N VAL A 71 4.66 7.68 0.96
CA VAL A 71 3.46 7.33 1.73
C VAL A 71 2.25 7.14 0.81
N ARG A 72 2.07 8.03 -0.17
CA ARG A 72 0.98 7.92 -1.14
C ARG A 72 1.06 6.63 -1.97
N GLU A 73 2.24 6.28 -2.45
CA GLU A 73 2.46 5.05 -3.22
C GLU A 73 2.19 3.80 -2.37
N LEU A 74 2.67 3.76 -1.13
CA LEU A 74 2.38 2.66 -0.21
C LEU A 74 0.88 2.52 0.08
N ILE A 75 0.16 3.63 0.26
CA ILE A 75 -1.29 3.62 0.44
C ILE A 75 -1.99 3.06 -0.81
N GLN A 76 -1.61 3.50 -2.01
CA GLN A 76 -2.21 3.02 -3.28
C GLN A 76 -2.05 1.50 -3.46
N ASN A 77 -0.92 0.96 -2.99
CA ASN A 77 -0.63 -0.48 -3.01
C ASN A 77 -1.15 -1.23 -1.77
N ALA A 78 -1.91 -0.57 -0.90
CA ALA A 78 -2.47 -1.10 0.34
C ALA A 78 -1.43 -1.62 1.36
N HIS A 79 -0.19 -1.13 1.29
CA HIS A 79 0.86 -1.33 2.28
C HIS A 79 0.74 -0.31 3.43
N VAL A 80 -0.45 -0.22 4.03
CA VAL A 80 -0.82 0.84 4.99
C VAL A 80 0.07 0.85 6.24
N ASN A 81 0.43 -0.31 6.78
CA ASN A 81 1.30 -0.40 7.95
C ASN A 81 2.70 0.17 7.70
N GLU A 82 3.25 -0.08 6.51
CA GLU A 82 4.54 0.47 6.11
C GLU A 82 4.45 1.98 5.88
N ALA A 83 3.38 2.43 5.22
CA ALA A 83 3.09 3.84 5.04
C ALA A 83 2.99 4.59 6.37
N HIS A 84 2.32 4.01 7.37
CA HIS A 84 2.19 4.57 8.71
C HIS A 84 3.54 4.65 9.43
N ARG A 85 4.35 3.60 9.37
CA ARG A 85 5.72 3.60 9.94
C ARG A 85 6.60 4.66 9.29
N LEU A 86 6.51 4.83 7.97
CA LEU A 86 7.26 5.83 7.24
C LEU A 86 6.84 7.25 7.63
N LEU A 87 5.53 7.51 7.69
CA LEU A 87 4.99 8.80 8.12
C LEU A 87 5.36 9.12 9.57
N ALA A 88 5.29 8.16 10.49
CA ALA A 88 5.66 8.37 11.89
C ALA A 88 7.11 8.85 12.07
N ARG A 89 8.03 8.46 11.18
CA ARG A 89 9.43 8.91 11.20
C ARG A 89 9.61 10.38 10.81
N SER A 90 8.62 10.99 10.13
CA SER A 90 8.67 12.40 9.75
C SER A 90 8.07 13.36 10.77
N LYS A 91 7.66 12.87 11.97
CA LYS A 91 7.00 13.67 13.01
C LYS A 91 5.77 14.43 12.47
N PRO A 92 4.75 13.70 11.98
CA PRO A 92 3.60 14.27 11.28
C PRO A 92 2.77 15.15 12.23
N SER A 93 2.09 16.15 11.67
CA SER A 93 1.06 16.88 12.41
C SER A 93 -0.19 16.02 12.60
N LYS A 94 -1.16 16.52 13.37
CA LYS A 94 -2.46 15.85 13.49
C LYS A 94 -3.18 15.80 12.13
N GLU A 95 -3.12 16.89 11.38
CA GLU A 95 -3.75 17.02 10.06
C GLU A 95 -3.14 16.02 9.06
N ASP A 96 -1.82 15.81 9.11
CA ASP A 96 -1.14 14.79 8.30
C ASP A 96 -1.63 13.38 8.64
N LEU A 97 -1.85 13.08 9.93
CA LEU A 97 -2.37 11.78 10.38
C LEU A 97 -3.83 11.58 9.99
N ASP A 98 -4.66 12.60 10.11
CA ASP A 98 -6.07 12.56 9.71
C ASP A 98 -6.20 12.32 8.19
N ASP A 99 -5.41 13.04 7.39
CA ASP A 99 -5.34 12.86 5.93
C ASP A 99 -4.82 11.47 5.54
N PHE A 100 -3.78 10.99 6.23
CA PHE A 100 -3.26 9.64 6.07
C PHE A 100 -4.34 8.59 6.32
N HIS A 101 -5.04 8.68 7.45
CA HIS A 101 -6.07 7.72 7.85
C HIS A 101 -7.25 7.72 6.89
N TRP A 102 -7.69 8.89 6.43
CA TRP A 102 -8.72 9.00 5.41
C TRP A 102 -8.33 8.28 4.11
N LYS A 103 -7.13 8.58 3.57
CA LYS A 103 -6.62 7.98 2.33
C LYS A 103 -6.38 6.48 2.46
N ALA A 104 -5.86 6.04 3.61
CA ALA A 104 -5.65 4.63 3.91
C ALA A 104 -6.97 3.86 3.97
N GLY A 105 -7.96 4.41 4.69
CA GLY A 105 -9.30 3.84 4.77
C GLY A 105 -9.96 3.71 3.40
N TRP A 106 -9.87 4.75 2.57
CA TRP A 106 -10.40 4.70 1.21
C TRP A 106 -9.71 3.65 0.33
N SER A 107 -8.38 3.58 0.36
CA SER A 107 -7.63 2.57 -0.39
C SER A 107 -8.03 1.15 0.01
N LEU A 108 -8.18 0.90 1.31
CA LEU A 108 -8.58 -0.41 1.84
C LEU A 108 -10.02 -0.79 1.43
N ILE A 109 -10.96 0.16 1.37
CA ILE A 109 -12.30 -0.06 0.80
C ILE A 109 -12.21 -0.50 -0.65
N CYS A 110 -11.41 0.19 -1.47
CA CYS A 110 -11.21 -0.20 -2.87
C CYS A 110 -10.58 -1.59 -3.03
N LYS A 111 -9.96 -2.13 -1.97
CA LYS A 111 -9.40 -3.49 -1.90
C LYS A 111 -10.29 -4.48 -1.12
N LEU A 112 -11.53 -4.10 -0.80
CA LEU A 112 -12.51 -4.92 -0.05
C LEU A 112 -12.06 -5.33 1.36
N ARG A 113 -11.09 -4.62 1.96
CA ARG A 113 -10.57 -4.86 3.32
C ARG A 113 -11.30 -3.98 4.34
N PHE A 114 -12.59 -4.23 4.50
CA PHE A 114 -13.51 -3.33 5.23
C PHE A 114 -13.18 -3.16 6.72
N ASP A 115 -12.83 -4.23 7.42
CA ASP A 115 -12.53 -4.17 8.87
C ASP A 115 -11.36 -3.22 9.17
N GLU A 116 -10.28 -3.35 8.39
CA GLU A 116 -9.11 -2.49 8.48
C GLU A 116 -9.42 -1.06 8.03
N ALA A 117 -10.23 -0.92 6.97
CA ALA A 117 -10.65 0.40 6.50
C ALA A 117 -11.43 1.17 7.56
N PHE A 118 -12.37 0.52 8.24
CA PHE A 118 -13.22 1.15 9.25
C PHE A 118 -12.44 1.56 10.49
N HIS A 119 -11.37 0.86 10.83
CA HIS A 119 -10.43 1.30 11.85
C HIS A 119 -9.82 2.66 11.47
N HIS A 120 -9.25 2.77 10.27
CA HIS A 120 -8.62 4.02 9.80
C HIS A 120 -9.62 5.17 9.62
N LEU A 121 -10.81 4.90 9.10
CA LEU A 121 -11.83 5.94 8.93
C LEU A 121 -12.30 6.50 10.27
N SER A 122 -12.48 5.63 11.27
CA SER A 122 -12.78 6.05 12.65
C SER A 122 -11.66 6.93 13.20
N SER A 123 -10.39 6.58 12.95
CA SER A 123 -9.23 7.40 13.35
C SER A 123 -9.19 8.76 12.68
N ALA A 124 -9.69 8.88 11.44
CA ALA A 124 -9.85 10.15 10.73
C ALA A 124 -11.14 10.91 11.11
N ASN A 125 -11.81 10.54 12.21
CA ASN A 125 -13.11 11.08 12.63
C ASN A 125 -14.21 11.00 11.54
N THR A 126 -14.10 10.01 10.65
CA THR A 126 -15.08 9.73 9.61
C THR A 126 -15.95 8.55 10.03
N ASP A 127 -17.25 8.81 10.15
CA ASP A 127 -18.26 7.76 10.32
C ASP A 127 -18.34 6.85 9.07
N PRO A 128 -17.97 5.55 9.17
CA PRO A 128 -17.99 4.63 8.04
C PRO A 128 -19.38 4.45 7.40
N ARG A 129 -20.46 4.71 8.14
CA ARG A 129 -21.83 4.66 7.62
C ARG A 129 -22.07 5.69 6.51
N LYS A 130 -21.31 6.79 6.49
CA LYS A 130 -21.35 7.77 5.40
C LYS A 130 -20.86 7.19 4.08
N ILE A 131 -19.92 6.25 4.13
CA ILE A 131 -19.38 5.57 2.94
C ILE A 131 -20.37 4.53 2.43
N LEU A 132 -21.01 3.77 3.33
CA LEU A 132 -22.06 2.82 2.93
C LEU A 132 -23.22 3.51 2.18
N LYS A 133 -23.49 4.78 2.46
CA LYS A 133 -24.49 5.58 1.71
C LYS A 133 -24.09 5.85 0.25
N LEU A 134 -22.81 5.74 -0.11
CA LEU A 134 -22.34 5.90 -1.49
C LEU A 134 -22.69 4.70 -2.37
N PHE A 135 -23.00 3.55 -1.77
CA PHE A 135 -23.28 2.29 -2.44
C PHE A 135 -24.66 1.75 -2.04
N PRO A 136 -25.76 2.45 -2.39
CA PRO A 136 -27.11 2.08 -1.98
C PRO A 136 -27.55 0.68 -2.43
N GLU A 137 -26.97 0.17 -3.50
CA GLU A 137 -27.16 -1.19 -4.04
C GLU A 137 -26.59 -2.30 -3.17
N LEU A 138 -25.65 -1.99 -2.27
CA LEU A 138 -25.08 -2.96 -1.32
C LEU A 138 -25.95 -3.20 -0.09
N LYS A 139 -27.10 -2.52 0.01
CA LYS A 139 -28.06 -2.82 1.06
C LYS A 139 -28.55 -4.26 0.86
N PRO A 140 -28.55 -5.10 1.91
CA PRO A 140 -29.17 -6.41 1.83
C PRO A 140 -30.59 -6.21 1.27
N GLY A 141 -30.88 -6.88 0.15
CA GLY A 141 -32.24 -6.93 -0.35
C GLY A 141 -33.11 -7.40 0.81
N THR A 142 -34.10 -6.60 1.19
CA THR A 142 -35.22 -7.17 1.92
C THR A 142 -35.88 -8.11 0.93
N ASP A 143 -35.44 -9.37 0.92
CA ASP A 143 -36.20 -10.45 0.35
C ASP A 143 -37.47 -10.54 1.18
N ASN A 144 -38.42 -9.66 0.85
CA ASN A 144 -39.81 -9.79 1.23
C ASN A 144 -40.32 -10.98 0.43
N ASN A 145 -39.95 -12.19 0.84
CA ASN A 145 -40.69 -13.38 0.47
C ASN A 145 -41.96 -13.45 1.33
N SER A 146 -42.77 -12.39 1.26
CA SER A 146 -44.22 -12.48 1.39
C SER A 146 -44.76 -12.80 0.00
N ALA A 147 -44.36 -13.96 -0.55
CA ALA A 147 -45.05 -14.51 -1.69
C ALA A 147 -46.44 -14.94 -1.20
N SER A 148 -47.44 -14.25 -1.76
CA SER A 148 -48.85 -14.56 -1.70
C SER A 148 -49.10 -16.07 -1.79
N VAL A 149 -49.98 -16.56 -0.93
CA VAL A 149 -50.67 -17.84 -1.08
C VAL A 149 -51.53 -17.76 -2.36
N GLY A 150 -50.89 -17.99 -3.50
CA GLY A 150 -51.51 -18.28 -4.77
C GLY A 150 -51.59 -19.80 -4.88
N LYS A 151 -52.80 -20.34 -4.72
CA LYS A 151 -53.15 -21.73 -5.04
C LYS A 151 -52.52 -22.12 -6.37
N HIS A 152 -51.75 -23.21 -6.42
CA HIS A 152 -51.70 -24.29 -7.43
C HIS A 152 -50.37 -25.05 -7.34
N GLY A 153 -50.44 -26.38 -7.22
CA GLY A 153 -49.33 -27.28 -7.60
C GLY A 153 -48.42 -27.72 -6.46
N ILE A 154 -48.81 -28.79 -5.79
CA ILE A 154 -48.03 -29.55 -4.81
C ILE A 154 -46.93 -30.31 -5.57
N HIS A 155 -45.65 -30.16 -5.20
CA HIS A 155 -44.68 -31.26 -5.18
C HIS A 155 -43.43 -30.84 -4.38
N SER A 156 -43.48 -31.08 -3.07
CA SER A 156 -42.27 -31.15 -2.24
C SER A 156 -41.61 -32.52 -2.46
N MET A 157 -40.39 -32.54 -3.00
CA MET A 157 -39.52 -33.73 -2.90
C MET A 157 -38.58 -33.54 -1.72
N ILE A 158 -38.91 -34.22 -0.62
CA ILE A 158 -38.03 -34.42 0.54
C ILE A 158 -37.14 -35.62 0.22
N ALA A 159 -35.83 -35.42 0.15
CA ALA A 159 -34.87 -36.53 0.14
C ALA A 159 -34.66 -37.02 1.59
N LYS A 160 -35.20 -38.21 1.91
CA LYS A 160 -34.84 -38.96 3.12
C LYS A 160 -33.57 -39.77 2.85
N SER A 161 -32.55 -39.55 3.66
CA SER A 161 -31.40 -40.44 3.81
C SER A 161 -31.73 -41.46 4.90
N GLU A 162 -31.68 -42.75 4.58
CA GLU A 162 -31.92 -43.85 5.51
C GLU A 162 -30.60 -44.60 5.85
N ASN A 163 -30.43 -44.78 7.17
CA ASN A 163 -29.83 -45.90 7.92
C ASN A 163 -28.30 -46.14 7.91
N PRO A 164 -27.78 -46.54 9.09
CA PRO A 164 -27.65 -47.99 9.31
C PRO A 164 -28.06 -48.47 10.72
N GLY A 165 -28.80 -49.59 10.74
CA GLY A 165 -28.47 -50.79 11.50
C GLY A 165 -28.77 -50.83 13.01
N GLN A 166 -29.88 -51.47 13.39
CA GLN A 166 -29.96 -52.24 14.63
C GLN A 166 -30.58 -53.62 14.38
N SER A 167 -29.85 -54.64 14.85
CA SER A 167 -30.17 -56.06 14.85
C SER A 167 -31.44 -56.38 15.64
N LEU A 168 -32.19 -57.36 15.17
CA LEU A 168 -33.23 -58.06 15.93
C LEU A 168 -32.66 -59.38 16.47
N GLU A 169 -32.94 -59.63 17.75
CA GLU A 169 -33.02 -60.99 18.33
C GLU A 169 -34.18 -61.78 17.71
#